data_AF-A0A922Z4N4-F1
#
_entry.id   AF-A0A922Z4N4-F1
#
_cell.length_a   1.000
_cell.length_b   1.000
_cell.length_c   1.000
_cell.angle_alpha   90.00
_cell.angle_beta   90.00
_cell.angle_gamma   90.00
#
_symmetry.space_group_name_H-M   'P 1'
#
loop_
_entity.id
_entity.type
_entity.pdbx_description
1 polymer ?
#
loop_
_entity_poly.entity_id
_entity_poly.type
_entity_poly.pdbx_seq_one_letter_code
_entity_poly.pdbx_strand_id
1 'polypeptide(L)'
;MLCPCDDVATPAGAQKTGEQKMKNLIFTIASSMVAAVALGNNVSAELTSNDLNIYGDAFSNDVRVVQIVGGVRVIGQNGTLVNGLPSVTFRTGPLVNVTGLMDSGNDRLAFVAIGNIGDINMEGGQGDDQLILTRAAGQGNVTLRGEEGNDRAVFTDSSAAGDVILDLGIGANVINAQRFTSGFNFEAFGGDLNDNFNIGASTVGGSLSLNADKGNDIVNISNVMTGISAGIFTDEGADRVTVSGLGAGFDVIVSTGAQNDIVSLTNVSALANLEVNLDEGNDTLTTSSVSASFDAKAIGGSGTDRFRNFGFAGGIKTEVLEFELF
;
A
#
# COMPACT_ATOMS: atom_id res chain seq x y z
N MET A 1 -76.82 -51.18 46.37
CA MET A 1 -75.85 -50.61 47.32
C MET A 1 -75.42 -49.26 46.77
N LEU A 2 -75.86 -48.20 47.45
CA LEU A 2 -75.41 -46.79 47.50
C LEU A 2 -74.51 -46.18 46.38
N CYS A 3 -75.00 -45.07 45.82
CA CYS A 3 -74.27 -43.86 45.36
C CYS A 3 -73.39 -43.24 46.49
N PRO A 4 -72.51 -42.19 46.34
CA PRO A 4 -72.33 -41.19 45.26
C PRO A 4 -70.89 -40.57 45.04
N CYS A 5 -70.83 -39.49 44.22
CA CYS A 5 -70.01 -38.25 44.26
C CYS A 5 -68.62 -38.11 43.57
N ASP A 6 -68.61 -37.24 42.54
CA ASP A 6 -67.74 -36.07 42.25
C ASP A 6 -66.22 -36.10 42.49
N ASP A 7 -65.45 -35.74 41.44
CA ASP A 7 -64.59 -34.54 41.54
C ASP A 7 -64.15 -34.00 40.15
N VAL A 8 -64.35 -32.69 39.98
CA VAL A 8 -64.02 -31.88 38.81
C VAL A 8 -62.62 -31.30 39.02
N ALA A 9 -61.67 -31.63 38.15
CA ALA A 9 -60.36 -30.99 38.13
C ALA A 9 -60.28 -29.92 37.02
N THR A 10 -60.20 -28.66 37.45
CA THR A 10 -59.81 -27.50 36.64
C THR A 10 -58.30 -27.52 36.34
N PRO A 11 -57.86 -27.24 35.09
CA PRO A 11 -56.45 -26.97 34.83
C PRO A 11 -56.09 -25.52 35.17
N ALA A 12 -55.19 -25.37 36.14
CA ALA A 12 -54.56 -24.12 36.52
C ALA A 12 -53.36 -23.80 35.60
N GLY A 13 -53.22 -22.53 35.23
CA GLY A 13 -51.90 -21.90 35.16
C GLY A 13 -51.27 -21.72 33.77
N ALA A 14 -51.95 -21.04 32.85
CA ALA A 14 -51.25 -20.21 31.87
C ALA A 14 -50.94 -18.85 32.52
N GLN A 15 -49.68 -18.54 32.83
CA GLN A 15 -49.13 -17.18 32.91
C GLN A 15 -47.64 -17.20 33.34
N LYS A 16 -46.72 -17.36 32.37
CA LYS A 16 -45.33 -16.86 32.47
C LYS A 16 -44.77 -16.62 31.07
N THR A 17 -45.25 -15.61 30.34
CA THR A 17 -44.71 -15.25 29.02
C THR A 17 -44.38 -13.77 28.85
N GLY A 18 -44.68 -12.91 29.85
CA GLY A 18 -44.37 -11.48 29.82
C GLY A 18 -42.99 -11.12 30.39
N GLU A 19 -42.62 -11.66 31.55
CA GLU A 19 -41.38 -11.27 32.26
C GLU A 19 -40.10 -11.80 31.60
N GLN A 20 -40.15 -12.99 31.00
CA GLN A 20 -38.98 -13.59 30.33
C GLN A 20 -38.70 -12.95 28.96
N LYS A 21 -39.73 -12.45 28.28
CA LYS A 21 -39.56 -11.66 27.04
C LYS A 21 -38.98 -10.27 27.32
N MET A 22 -39.32 -9.63 28.45
CA MET A 22 -38.72 -8.34 28.83
C MET A 22 -37.27 -8.47 29.32
N LYS A 23 -36.90 -9.54 30.04
CA LYS A 23 -35.50 -9.76 30.44
C LYS A 23 -34.59 -10.00 29.23
N ASN A 24 -35.06 -10.72 28.21
CA ASN A 24 -34.31 -10.88 26.96
C ASN A 24 -34.29 -9.59 26.12
N LEU A 25 -35.34 -8.76 26.14
CA LEU A 25 -35.32 -7.47 25.44
C LEU A 25 -34.37 -6.47 26.11
N ILE A 26 -34.28 -6.46 27.44
CA ILE A 26 -33.36 -5.58 28.18
C ILE A 26 -31.90 -6.05 28.03
N PHE A 27 -31.65 -7.36 27.94
CA PHE A 27 -30.29 -7.87 27.70
C PHE A 27 -29.82 -7.68 26.25
N THR A 28 -30.74 -7.80 25.27
CA THR A 28 -30.44 -7.54 23.85
C THR A 28 -30.22 -6.04 23.59
N ILE A 29 -30.96 -5.14 24.24
CA ILE A 29 -30.76 -3.68 24.07
C ILE A 29 -29.51 -3.18 24.82
N ALA A 30 -29.14 -3.79 25.96
CA ALA A 30 -27.88 -3.47 26.64
C ALA A 30 -26.63 -3.90 25.85
N SER A 31 -26.77 -4.86 24.93
CA SER A 31 -25.68 -5.30 24.05
C SER A 31 -25.66 -4.54 22.71
N SER A 32 -26.74 -3.84 22.35
CA SER A 32 -26.88 -3.12 21.07
C SER A 32 -26.93 -1.60 21.20
N MET A 33 -26.75 -1.04 22.41
CA MET A 33 -26.67 0.41 22.65
C MET A 33 -25.55 0.73 23.64
N VAL A 34 -24.33 0.29 23.35
CA VAL A 34 -23.21 1.21 23.60
C VAL A 34 -23.37 2.28 22.54
N ALA A 35 -24.11 3.33 22.87
CA ALA A 35 -24.02 4.56 22.12
C ALA A 35 -22.53 4.92 22.10
N ALA A 36 -21.91 4.78 20.94
CA ALA A 36 -20.59 5.31 20.69
C ALA A 36 -20.70 6.81 20.98
N VAL A 37 -20.32 7.20 22.20
CA VAL A 37 -19.82 8.55 22.39
C VAL A 37 -18.65 8.59 21.42
N ALA A 38 -18.80 9.36 20.34
CA ALA A 38 -17.70 9.67 19.45
C ALA A 38 -16.66 10.42 20.29
N LEU A 39 -15.83 9.66 20.99
CA LEU A 39 -14.61 10.16 21.58
C LEU A 39 -13.74 10.46 20.37
N GLY A 40 -13.47 11.73 20.11
CA GLY A 40 -12.55 12.09 19.02
C GLY A 40 -11.22 11.39 19.22
N ASN A 41 -10.56 11.03 18.12
CA ASN A 41 -9.36 10.21 18.09
C ASN A 41 -9.63 8.77 18.58
N ASN A 42 -10.66 8.12 18.06
CA ASN A 42 -10.97 6.73 18.33
C ASN A 42 -11.30 5.95 17.05
N VAL A 43 -10.64 4.80 16.89
CA VAL A 43 -10.97 3.83 15.86
C VAL A 43 -11.94 2.76 16.36
N SER A 44 -12.82 2.29 15.47
CA SER A 44 -13.60 1.08 15.66
C SER A 44 -12.86 -0.10 15.04
N ALA A 45 -12.52 -1.12 15.82
CA ALA A 45 -11.91 -2.35 15.33
C ALA A 45 -12.84 -3.55 15.56
N GLU A 46 -13.04 -4.36 14.53
CA GLU A 46 -13.86 -5.57 14.60
C GLU A 46 -13.19 -6.74 13.87
N LEU A 47 -13.45 -7.95 14.34
CA LEU A 47 -12.99 -9.17 13.69
C LEU A 47 -14.19 -10.03 13.32
N THR A 48 -14.41 -10.22 12.02
CA THR A 48 -15.49 -11.04 11.47
C THR A 48 -14.89 -12.09 10.55
N SER A 49 -15.08 -13.37 10.86
CA SER A 49 -14.58 -14.48 10.01
C SER A 49 -13.06 -14.43 9.71
N ASN A 50 -12.25 -13.93 10.65
CA ASN A 50 -10.81 -13.65 10.51
C ASN A 50 -10.44 -12.47 9.61
N ASP A 51 -11.41 -11.68 9.14
CA ASP A 51 -11.21 -10.37 8.55
C ASP A 51 -11.19 -9.32 9.66
N LEU A 52 -10.09 -8.58 9.77
CA LEU A 52 -9.93 -7.48 10.71
C LEU A 52 -10.29 -6.17 10.00
N ASN A 53 -11.40 -5.55 10.40
CA ASN A 53 -11.77 -4.23 9.91
C ASN A 53 -11.43 -3.18 10.97
N ILE A 54 -10.81 -2.08 10.54
CA ILE A 54 -10.45 -0.93 11.37
C ILE A 54 -11.05 0.29 10.68
N TYR A 55 -11.91 1.01 11.39
CA TYR A 55 -12.58 2.21 10.91
C TYR A 55 -12.09 3.41 11.73
N GLY A 56 -11.50 4.39 11.07
CA GLY A 56 -11.11 5.67 11.65
C GLY A 56 -12.30 6.57 11.96
N ASP A 57 -12.02 7.66 12.66
CA ASP A 57 -12.91 8.81 12.78
C ASP A 57 -12.33 10.00 12.01
N ALA A 58 -13.02 11.14 11.97
CA ALA A 58 -12.57 12.32 11.23
C ALA A 58 -11.35 13.05 11.86
N PHE A 59 -10.59 12.38 12.73
CA PHE A 59 -9.39 12.89 13.37
C PHE A 59 -8.20 11.98 13.04
N SER A 60 -6.99 12.53 13.09
CA SER A 60 -5.76 11.74 12.97
C SER A 60 -5.73 10.55 13.94
N ASN A 61 -5.69 9.33 13.41
CA ASN A 61 -5.59 8.09 14.16
C ASN A 61 -4.24 7.41 13.93
N ASP A 62 -3.58 6.96 15.00
CA ASP A 62 -2.35 6.18 14.92
C ASP A 62 -2.59 4.78 15.49
N VAL A 63 -2.63 3.79 14.60
CA VAL A 63 -2.99 2.41 14.91
C VAL A 63 -1.85 1.48 14.57
N ARG A 64 -1.52 0.61 15.52
CA ARG A 64 -0.55 -0.47 15.33
C ARG A 64 -1.16 -1.84 15.56
N VAL A 65 -1.03 -2.70 14.56
CA VAL A 65 -1.44 -4.10 14.60
C VAL A 65 -0.22 -4.98 14.83
N VAL A 66 -0.29 -5.83 15.85
CA VAL A 66 0.77 -6.81 16.17
C VAL A 66 0.18 -8.20 16.33
N GLN A 67 0.95 -9.21 15.91
CA GLN A 67 0.61 -10.60 16.17
C GLN A 67 0.88 -10.94 17.64
N ILE A 68 0.01 -11.74 18.23
CA ILE A 68 0.19 -12.32 19.56
C ILE A 68 -0.10 -13.82 19.50
N VAL A 69 0.20 -14.54 20.58
CA VAL A 69 -0.13 -15.97 20.67
C VAL A 69 -1.65 -16.14 20.61
N GLY A 70 -2.13 -16.82 19.56
CA GLY A 70 -3.56 -17.13 19.37
C GLY A 70 -4.42 -15.96 18.87
N GLY A 71 -3.81 -14.92 18.29
CA GLY A 71 -4.57 -13.87 17.63
C GLY A 71 -3.76 -12.61 17.33
N VAL A 72 -4.45 -11.48 17.34
CA VAL A 72 -3.86 -10.16 17.05
C VAL A 72 -4.28 -9.14 18.10
N ARG A 73 -3.42 -8.14 18.29
CA ARG A 73 -3.73 -6.99 19.14
C ARG A 73 -3.63 -5.72 18.31
N VAL A 74 -4.72 -4.95 18.31
CA VAL A 74 -4.81 -3.62 17.72
C VAL A 74 -4.57 -2.61 18.84
N ILE A 75 -3.62 -1.72 18.66
CA ILE A 75 -3.13 -0.79 19.68
C ILE A 75 -3.29 0.62 19.13
N GLY A 76 -3.97 1.48 19.86
CA GLY A 76 -3.98 2.92 19.58
C GLY A 76 -2.72 3.57 20.14
N GLN A 77 -2.13 4.48 19.37
CA GLN A 77 -0.93 5.23 19.71
C GLN A 77 -1.24 6.73 19.73
N ASN A 78 -0.36 7.55 20.31
CA ASN A 78 -0.47 9.02 20.26
C ASN A 78 -1.84 9.60 20.68
N GLY A 79 -2.52 8.93 21.61
CA GLY A 79 -3.84 9.33 22.12
C GLY A 79 -5.02 8.63 21.43
N THR A 80 -4.78 7.94 20.32
CA THR A 80 -5.80 7.14 19.64
C THR A 80 -6.29 6.02 20.54
N LEU A 81 -7.60 5.87 20.63
CA LEU A 81 -8.27 4.75 21.27
C LEU A 81 -8.78 3.76 20.23
N VAL A 82 -8.93 2.50 20.63
CA VAL A 82 -9.49 1.39 19.85
C VAL A 82 -10.69 0.87 20.63
N ASN A 83 -11.89 1.03 20.08
CA ASN A 83 -13.16 0.73 20.77
C ASN A 83 -13.25 1.36 22.17
N GLY A 84 -12.77 2.61 22.32
CA GLY A 84 -12.74 3.35 23.58
C GLY A 84 -11.64 2.93 24.56
N LEU A 85 -10.73 2.03 24.16
CA LEU A 85 -9.65 1.51 24.99
C LEU A 85 -8.27 1.74 24.34
N PRO A 86 -7.16 1.81 25.07
CA PRO A 86 -5.83 1.94 24.46
C PRO A 86 -5.44 0.79 23.51
N SER A 87 -6.06 -0.40 23.67
CA SER A 87 -5.85 -1.54 22.77
C SER A 87 -6.96 -2.56 22.91
N VAL A 88 -7.24 -3.30 21.83
CA VAL A 88 -8.18 -4.43 21.79
C VAL A 88 -7.45 -5.67 21.27
N THR A 89 -7.77 -6.82 21.85
CA THR A 89 -7.22 -8.11 21.44
C THR A 89 -8.30 -8.99 20.84
N PHE A 90 -8.05 -9.51 19.65
CA PHE A 90 -8.91 -10.46 18.96
C PHE A 90 -8.25 -11.82 18.94
N ARG A 91 -8.96 -12.84 19.43
CA ARG A 91 -8.51 -14.24 19.31
C ARG A 91 -8.91 -14.77 17.95
N THR A 92 -7.93 -15.23 17.19
CA THR A 92 -8.12 -15.62 15.79
C THR A 92 -7.00 -16.54 15.32
N GLY A 93 -7.25 -17.23 14.22
CA GLY A 93 -6.20 -17.87 13.44
C GLY A 93 -5.38 -16.84 12.64
N PRO A 94 -4.75 -17.26 11.53
CA PRO A 94 -4.23 -16.32 10.55
C PRO A 94 -5.34 -15.36 10.08
N LEU A 95 -5.00 -14.08 9.91
CA LEU A 95 -5.92 -13.10 9.35
C LEU A 95 -6.10 -13.37 7.87
N VAL A 96 -7.35 -13.37 7.40
CA VAL A 96 -7.65 -13.52 5.97
C VAL A 96 -7.50 -12.17 5.29
N ASN A 97 -8.19 -11.15 5.77
CA ASN A 97 -8.00 -9.78 5.29
C ASN A 97 -7.80 -8.79 6.45
N VAL A 98 -7.11 -7.69 6.17
CA VAL A 98 -7.14 -6.49 7.00
C VAL A 98 -7.55 -5.31 6.15
N THR A 99 -8.58 -4.61 6.59
CA THR A 99 -9.08 -3.40 5.92
C THR A 99 -9.06 -2.26 6.93
N GLY A 100 -8.31 -1.20 6.62
CA GLY A 100 -8.36 0.09 7.30
C GLY A 100 -9.12 1.10 6.44
N LEU A 101 -10.23 1.65 6.94
CA LEU A 101 -10.93 2.79 6.33
C LEU A 101 -10.80 3.97 7.29
N MET A 102 -9.94 4.93 7.00
CA MET A 102 -9.51 5.93 7.99
C MET A 102 -10.28 7.26 7.94
N ASP A 103 -11.12 7.47 6.91
CA ASP A 103 -12.01 8.62 6.74
C ASP A 103 -11.30 9.96 6.48
N SER A 104 -10.99 10.75 7.51
CA SER A 104 -10.30 12.03 7.34
C SER A 104 -9.36 12.25 8.52
N GLY A 105 -8.26 12.95 8.29
CA GLY A 105 -7.23 13.11 9.29
C GLY A 105 -5.88 12.71 8.71
N ASN A 106 -4.88 12.72 9.59
CA ASN A 106 -3.55 12.21 9.20
C ASN A 106 -3.41 10.86 9.88
N ASP A 107 -3.72 9.81 9.15
CA ASP A 107 -3.89 8.48 9.70
C ASP A 107 -2.66 7.62 9.49
N ARG A 108 -2.46 6.69 10.41
CA ARG A 108 -1.35 5.76 10.38
C ARG A 108 -1.81 4.38 10.74
N LEU A 109 -1.64 3.44 9.81
CA LEU A 109 -1.85 2.03 10.02
C LEU A 109 -0.53 1.27 9.89
N ALA A 110 -0.02 0.78 11.03
CA ALA A 110 1.26 0.09 11.10
C ALA A 110 1.11 -1.40 11.45
N PHE A 111 1.68 -2.26 10.62
CA PHE A 111 1.83 -3.70 10.84
C PHE A 111 3.26 -4.02 11.19
N VAL A 112 3.48 -4.56 12.39
CA VAL A 112 4.84 -4.81 12.90
C VAL A 112 5.01 -6.26 13.34
N ALA A 113 5.97 -6.96 12.72
CA ALA A 113 6.32 -8.35 13.04
C ALA A 113 5.10 -9.29 13.03
N ILE A 114 4.30 -9.21 11.96
CA ILE A 114 3.08 -9.99 11.78
C ILE A 114 3.17 -10.79 10.48
N GLY A 115 2.96 -12.10 10.55
CA GLY A 115 3.01 -12.97 9.40
C GLY A 115 1.67 -13.63 9.09
N ASN A 116 1.52 -14.08 7.84
CA ASN A 116 0.35 -14.82 7.36
C ASN A 116 -0.94 -14.01 7.46
N ILE A 117 -0.88 -12.73 7.11
CA ILE A 117 -2.06 -11.93 6.77
C ILE A 117 -2.39 -12.24 5.31
N GLY A 118 -3.63 -12.39 4.88
CA GLY A 118 -3.94 -12.40 3.43
C GLY A 118 -3.79 -11.00 2.83
N ASP A 119 -4.90 -10.38 2.47
CA ASP A 119 -4.87 -9.02 1.89
C ASP A 119 -4.72 -7.95 2.99
N ILE A 120 -3.99 -6.88 2.68
CA ILE A 120 -3.89 -5.68 3.50
C ILE A 120 -4.35 -4.51 2.64
N ASN A 121 -5.47 -3.90 3.01
CA ASN A 121 -6.03 -2.76 2.31
C ASN A 121 -6.15 -1.58 3.27
N MET A 122 -5.74 -0.41 2.82
CA MET A 122 -5.96 0.85 3.51
C MET A 122 -6.56 1.87 2.54
N GLU A 123 -7.65 2.50 2.95
CA GLU A 123 -8.19 3.73 2.37
C GLU A 123 -7.97 4.82 3.41
N GLY A 124 -7.07 5.76 3.11
CA GLY A 124 -6.69 6.87 3.98
C GLY A 124 -7.79 7.93 4.03
N GLY A 125 -8.10 8.52 2.88
CA GLY A 125 -9.11 9.55 2.72
C GLY A 125 -8.46 10.93 2.69
N GLN A 126 -9.05 11.94 3.31
CA GLN A 126 -8.44 13.28 3.29
C GLN A 126 -7.41 13.44 4.40
N GLY A 127 -6.16 13.73 4.04
CA GLY A 127 -5.06 14.13 4.92
C GLY A 127 -3.78 13.33 4.66
N ASP A 128 -2.77 13.50 5.52
CA ASP A 128 -1.46 12.87 5.29
C ASP A 128 -1.42 11.44 5.88
N ASP A 129 -1.74 10.42 5.08
CA ASP A 129 -1.96 9.06 5.55
C ASP A 129 -0.76 8.13 5.35
N GLN A 130 -0.67 7.09 6.19
CA GLN A 130 0.49 6.20 6.24
C GLN A 130 0.15 4.73 6.38
N LEU A 131 0.54 3.92 5.39
CA LEU A 131 0.61 2.47 5.51
C LEU A 131 2.06 2.04 5.80
N ILE A 132 2.28 1.32 6.90
CA ILE A 132 3.62 0.88 7.31
C ILE A 132 3.66 -0.62 7.54
N LEU A 133 4.48 -1.33 6.77
CA LEU A 133 4.78 -2.76 6.94
C LEU A 133 6.23 -2.95 7.38
N THR A 134 6.45 -3.32 8.64
CA THR A 134 7.78 -3.64 9.17
C THR A 134 7.87 -5.10 9.62
N ARG A 135 8.67 -5.91 8.90
CA ARG A 135 8.73 -7.35 9.11
C ARG A 135 7.34 -8.00 9.06
N ALA A 136 6.53 -7.54 8.11
CA ALA A 136 5.19 -8.06 7.88
C ALA A 136 5.17 -8.95 6.64
N ALA A 137 4.40 -10.04 6.68
CA ALA A 137 4.22 -10.93 5.53
C ALA A 137 2.73 -11.04 5.17
N GLY A 138 2.35 -10.31 4.12
CA GLY A 138 1.10 -10.47 3.39
C GLY A 138 1.18 -11.67 2.44
N GLN A 139 0.14 -12.50 2.44
CA GLN A 139 -0.06 -13.68 1.60
C GLN A 139 -0.96 -13.37 0.41
N GLY A 140 -1.57 -12.18 0.41
CA GLY A 140 -2.30 -11.64 -0.72
C GLY A 140 -1.76 -10.26 -1.09
N ASN A 141 -2.67 -9.40 -1.52
CA ASN A 141 -2.37 -8.07 -2.03
C ASN A 141 -2.10 -7.08 -0.91
N VAL A 142 -1.33 -6.04 -1.20
CA VAL A 142 -1.16 -4.88 -0.34
C VAL A 142 -1.58 -3.64 -1.11
N THR A 143 -2.62 -2.97 -0.61
CA THR A 143 -3.20 -1.79 -1.24
C THR A 143 -3.18 -0.61 -0.28
N LEU A 144 -2.76 0.56 -0.77
CA LEU A 144 -3.00 1.86 -0.14
C LEU A 144 -3.68 2.76 -1.16
N ARG A 145 -4.81 3.35 -0.79
CA ARG A 145 -5.41 4.49 -1.47
C ARG A 145 -5.34 5.72 -0.55
N GLY A 146 -4.60 6.74 -0.99
CA GLY A 146 -4.40 8.01 -0.28
C GLY A 146 -5.60 8.94 -0.38
N GLU A 147 -5.95 9.35 -1.60
CA GLU A 147 -6.86 10.47 -1.94
C GLU A 147 -6.19 11.85 -1.92
N GLU A 148 -6.50 12.77 -1.00
CA GLU A 148 -5.90 14.12 -0.98
C GLU A 148 -5.03 14.28 0.27
N GLY A 149 -3.74 14.53 0.08
CA GLY A 149 -2.78 14.72 1.16
C GLY A 149 -1.41 14.13 0.84
N ASN A 150 -0.42 14.36 1.71
CA ASN A 150 0.94 13.85 1.49
C ASN A 150 1.07 12.45 2.10
N ASP A 151 0.66 11.47 1.32
CA ASP A 151 0.57 10.08 1.72
C ASP A 151 1.92 9.36 1.68
N ARG A 152 1.99 8.30 2.48
CA ARG A 152 3.22 7.56 2.68
C ARG A 152 3.03 6.06 2.77
N ALA A 153 3.72 5.35 1.89
CA ALA A 153 3.86 3.90 1.96
C ALA A 153 5.28 3.52 2.43
N VAL A 154 5.40 2.78 3.53
CA VAL A 154 6.70 2.30 4.05
C VAL A 154 6.71 0.79 4.18
N PHE A 155 7.60 0.14 3.43
CA PHE A 155 7.87 -1.29 3.51
C PHE A 155 9.31 -1.51 3.94
N THR A 156 9.51 -2.25 5.03
CA THR A 156 10.84 -2.59 5.53
C THR A 156 10.90 -4.03 5.98
N ASP A 157 11.76 -4.82 5.35
CA ASP A 157 11.95 -6.25 5.66
C ASP A 157 10.63 -7.05 5.56
N SER A 158 9.77 -6.70 4.60
CA SER A 158 8.40 -7.19 4.50
C SER A 158 8.16 -7.88 3.15
N SER A 159 7.04 -8.58 3.02
CA SER A 159 6.63 -9.20 1.76
C SER A 159 5.13 -9.13 1.52
N ALA A 160 4.73 -9.09 0.26
CA ALA A 160 3.39 -9.39 -0.23
C ALA A 160 3.52 -10.57 -1.22
N ALA A 161 2.76 -11.65 -1.04
CA ALA A 161 2.73 -12.73 -2.03
C ALA A 161 1.87 -12.38 -3.25
N GLY A 162 0.96 -11.40 -3.10
CA GLY A 162 0.13 -10.81 -4.14
C GLY A 162 0.79 -9.63 -4.86
N ASP A 163 -0.06 -8.77 -5.40
CA ASP A 163 0.31 -7.46 -5.94
C ASP A 163 0.51 -6.43 -4.83
N VAL A 164 1.32 -5.42 -5.11
CA VAL A 164 1.35 -4.16 -4.33
C VAL A 164 0.83 -3.05 -5.21
N ILE A 165 -0.21 -2.37 -4.75
CA ILE A 165 -0.86 -1.28 -5.48
C ILE A 165 -0.93 -0.06 -4.56
N LEU A 166 -0.25 1.01 -4.93
CA LEU A 166 -0.20 2.26 -4.17
C LEU A 166 -0.78 3.35 -5.06
N ASP A 167 -1.95 3.84 -4.70
CA ASP A 167 -2.68 4.90 -5.39
C ASP A 167 -2.76 6.09 -4.45
N LEU A 168 -1.74 6.96 -4.48
CA LEU A 168 -1.52 7.98 -3.45
C LEU A 168 -2.25 9.29 -3.74
N GLY A 169 -2.98 9.38 -4.86
CA GLY A 169 -3.85 10.52 -5.16
C GLY A 169 -3.11 11.86 -5.31
N ILE A 170 -3.67 12.95 -4.81
CA ILE A 170 -3.12 14.30 -4.97
C ILE A 170 -2.29 14.67 -3.74
N GLY A 171 -1.00 14.94 -3.90
CA GLY A 171 -0.13 15.34 -2.82
C GLY A 171 1.36 15.09 -3.09
N ALA A 172 2.24 15.60 -2.24
CA ALA A 172 3.66 15.29 -2.33
C ALA A 172 3.94 13.96 -1.63
N ASN A 173 3.82 12.86 -2.37
CA ASN A 173 3.72 11.51 -1.83
C ASN A 173 5.08 10.83 -1.68
N VAL A 174 5.17 9.90 -0.73
CA VAL A 174 6.43 9.23 -0.39
C VAL A 174 6.28 7.72 -0.36
N ILE A 175 7.09 7.04 -1.18
CA ILE A 175 7.21 5.58 -1.15
C ILE A 175 8.61 5.21 -0.70
N ASN A 176 8.69 4.34 0.30
CA ASN A 176 9.94 3.79 0.78
C ASN A 176 9.82 2.27 0.94
N ALA A 177 10.32 1.51 -0.04
CA ALA A 177 10.31 0.05 -0.02
C ALA A 177 11.74 -0.49 0.04
N GLN A 178 12.13 -1.00 1.21
CA GLN A 178 13.49 -1.48 1.48
C GLN A 178 13.47 -2.93 1.92
N ARG A 179 14.25 -3.78 1.22
CA ARG A 179 14.27 -5.23 1.49
C ARG A 179 12.87 -5.80 1.46
N PHE A 180 12.15 -5.47 0.39
CA PHE A 180 10.75 -5.85 0.19
C PHE A 180 10.63 -6.85 -0.95
N THR A 181 9.67 -7.78 -0.82
CA THR A 181 9.34 -8.74 -1.88
C THR A 181 7.87 -8.62 -2.27
N SER A 182 7.57 -8.32 -3.54
CA SER A 182 6.26 -8.55 -4.15
C SER A 182 6.27 -9.87 -4.92
N GLY A 183 5.25 -10.71 -4.75
CA GLY A 183 5.11 -11.97 -5.47
C GLY A 183 4.67 -11.78 -6.91
N PHE A 184 3.90 -10.74 -7.18
CA PHE A 184 3.47 -10.32 -8.51
C PHE A 184 3.95 -8.90 -8.78
N ASN A 185 3.04 -7.96 -9.09
CA ASN A 185 3.42 -6.62 -9.51
C ASN A 185 3.69 -5.70 -8.31
N PHE A 186 4.46 -4.66 -8.55
CA PHE A 186 4.57 -3.50 -7.68
C PHE A 186 4.21 -2.28 -8.51
N GLU A 187 3.04 -1.71 -8.24
CA GLU A 187 2.48 -0.57 -8.95
C GLU A 187 2.31 0.60 -7.98
N ALA A 188 2.83 1.75 -8.37
CA ALA A 188 2.76 2.97 -7.60
C ALA A 188 2.38 4.15 -8.47
N PHE A 189 1.40 4.92 -8.01
CA PHE A 189 0.89 6.14 -8.60
C PHE A 189 1.04 7.25 -7.55
N GLY A 190 1.88 8.23 -7.86
CA GLY A 190 2.22 9.34 -7.00
C GLY A 190 1.22 10.49 -7.13
N GLY A 191 0.94 10.91 -8.35
CA GLY A 191 -0.18 11.79 -8.70
C GLY A 191 0.28 13.22 -8.96
N ASP A 192 -0.42 14.22 -8.42
CA ASP A 192 0.01 15.61 -8.61
C ASP A 192 0.93 16.04 -7.46
N LEU A 193 1.94 16.88 -7.78
CA LEU A 193 3.00 17.46 -6.92
C LEU A 193 4.27 16.60 -6.82
N ASN A 194 5.29 17.12 -6.12
CA ASN A 194 6.62 16.52 -6.11
C ASN A 194 6.63 15.22 -5.27
N ASP A 195 6.81 14.09 -5.92
CA ASP A 195 6.85 12.77 -5.31
C ASP A 195 8.28 12.26 -5.03
N ASN A 196 8.36 11.32 -4.08
CA ASN A 196 9.63 10.71 -3.72
C ASN A 196 9.52 9.19 -3.57
N PHE A 197 9.96 8.48 -4.60
CA PHE A 197 9.96 7.02 -4.65
C PHE A 197 11.35 6.45 -4.37
N ASN A 198 11.47 5.63 -3.33
CA ASN A 198 12.72 4.98 -2.95
C ASN A 198 12.53 3.48 -2.82
N ILE A 199 12.97 2.73 -3.84
CA ILE A 199 12.90 1.27 -3.88
C ILE A 199 14.32 0.70 -3.80
N GLY A 200 14.59 -0.11 -2.77
CA GLY A 200 15.94 -0.56 -2.45
C GLY A 200 16.04 -2.00 -2.00
N ALA A 201 16.99 -2.76 -2.55
CA ALA A 201 17.27 -4.14 -2.18
C ALA A 201 16.01 -5.05 -2.23
N SER A 202 15.19 -4.88 -3.27
CA SER A 202 13.84 -5.48 -3.35
C SER A 202 13.69 -6.42 -4.55
N THR A 203 12.75 -7.35 -4.46
CA THR A 203 12.39 -8.27 -5.55
C THR A 203 10.91 -8.11 -5.91
N VAL A 204 10.60 -8.00 -7.19
CA VAL A 204 9.23 -7.95 -7.71
C VAL A 204 9.06 -9.15 -8.65
N GLY A 205 8.16 -10.08 -8.32
CA GLY A 205 7.99 -11.30 -9.10
C GLY A 205 7.44 -11.06 -10.51
N GLY A 206 6.63 -10.02 -10.67
CA GLY A 206 6.09 -9.53 -11.93
C GLY A 206 6.80 -8.27 -12.42
N SER A 207 6.01 -7.25 -12.73
CA SER A 207 6.49 -5.95 -13.20
C SER A 207 6.59 -4.93 -12.06
N LEU A 208 7.63 -4.09 -12.10
CA LEU A 208 7.69 -2.85 -11.36
C LEU A 208 7.14 -1.72 -12.25
N SER A 209 6.15 -0.99 -11.80
CA SER A 209 5.63 0.20 -12.47
C SER A 209 5.56 1.35 -11.47
N LEU A 210 6.35 2.39 -11.72
CA LEU A 210 6.36 3.61 -10.92
C LEU A 210 5.90 4.75 -11.82
N ASN A 211 4.77 5.36 -11.48
CA ASN A 211 4.26 6.55 -12.15
C ASN A 211 4.15 7.68 -11.12
N ALA A 212 5.03 8.67 -11.23
CA ALA A 212 5.00 9.85 -10.37
C ALA A 212 4.04 10.94 -10.90
N ASP A 213 3.59 10.84 -12.16
CA ASP A 213 2.67 11.78 -12.80
C ASP A 213 3.23 13.21 -12.81
N LYS A 214 2.58 14.26 -12.27
CA LYS A 214 3.08 15.64 -12.41
C LYS A 214 3.83 16.10 -11.18
N GLY A 215 4.99 16.70 -11.33
CA GLY A 215 5.75 17.24 -10.21
C GLY A 215 7.22 17.35 -10.54
N ASN A 216 8.05 17.85 -9.63
CA ASN A 216 9.50 17.67 -9.76
C ASN A 216 9.88 16.45 -8.93
N ASP A 217 9.86 15.29 -9.57
CA ASP A 217 9.84 14.02 -8.87
C ASP A 217 11.23 13.45 -8.67
N ILE A 218 11.36 12.66 -7.60
CA ILE A 218 12.59 11.94 -7.29
C ILE A 218 12.30 10.46 -7.25
N VAL A 219 12.85 9.73 -8.22
CA VAL A 219 12.76 8.27 -8.27
C VAL A 219 14.15 7.67 -8.07
N ASN A 220 14.33 6.97 -6.96
CA ASN A 220 15.55 6.24 -6.63
C ASN A 220 15.28 4.73 -6.58
N ILE A 221 15.96 3.99 -7.46
CA ILE A 221 15.94 2.52 -7.50
C ILE A 221 17.35 2.01 -7.24
N SER A 222 17.49 1.09 -6.28
CA SER A 222 18.78 0.49 -5.94
C SER A 222 18.69 -1.01 -5.69
N ASN A 223 19.49 -1.82 -6.38
CA ASN A 223 19.55 -3.28 -6.21
C ASN A 223 18.16 -3.95 -6.27
N VAL A 224 17.45 -3.73 -7.38
CA VAL A 224 16.09 -4.26 -7.58
C VAL A 224 16.10 -5.30 -8.70
N MET A 225 15.37 -6.40 -8.49
CA MET A 225 15.15 -7.41 -9.50
C MET A 225 13.65 -7.51 -9.82
N THR A 226 13.29 -7.45 -11.09
CA THR A 226 11.91 -7.69 -11.55
C THR A 226 11.86 -8.96 -12.40
N GLY A 227 10.81 -9.76 -12.23
CA GLY A 227 10.64 -10.99 -13.00
C GLY A 227 10.22 -10.74 -14.45
N ILE A 228 9.53 -9.62 -14.70
CA ILE A 228 9.09 -9.20 -16.04
C ILE A 228 9.75 -7.88 -16.40
N SER A 229 9.05 -6.74 -16.28
CA SER A 229 9.58 -5.45 -16.74
C SER A 229 9.74 -4.46 -15.59
N ALA A 230 10.45 -3.38 -15.85
CA ALA A 230 10.52 -2.22 -14.97
C ALA A 230 10.16 -0.96 -15.79
N GLY A 231 9.09 -0.28 -15.42
CA GLY A 231 8.66 1.01 -15.97
C GLY A 231 8.79 2.10 -14.93
N ILE A 232 9.43 3.20 -15.29
CA ILE A 232 9.53 4.42 -14.48
C ILE A 232 9.04 5.60 -15.34
N PHE A 233 8.05 6.33 -14.83
CA PHE A 233 7.36 7.42 -15.52
C PHE A 233 7.23 8.62 -14.57
N THR A 234 7.65 9.81 -14.98
CA THR A 234 7.60 11.03 -14.14
C THR A 234 6.94 12.24 -14.84
N ASP A 235 6.33 12.04 -16.01
CA ASP A 235 5.54 13.02 -16.79
C ASP A 235 5.98 14.51 -16.67
N GLU A 236 5.08 15.47 -16.39
CA GLU A 236 5.41 16.90 -16.38
C GLU A 236 6.25 17.29 -15.16
N GLY A 237 7.48 17.76 -15.35
CA GLY A 237 8.38 17.89 -14.21
C GLY A 237 9.84 18.19 -14.54
N ALA A 238 10.57 18.86 -13.64
CA ALA A 238 12.04 18.78 -13.68
C ALA A 238 12.50 17.64 -12.77
N ASP A 239 12.56 16.45 -13.34
CA ASP A 239 12.65 15.19 -12.60
C ASP A 239 14.07 14.70 -12.38
N ARG A 240 14.20 13.85 -11.38
CA ARG A 240 15.43 13.14 -11.08
C ARG A 240 15.18 11.64 -10.93
N VAL A 241 15.59 10.90 -11.95
CA VAL A 241 15.56 9.43 -11.93
C VAL A 241 16.97 8.88 -11.74
N THR A 242 17.19 8.15 -10.65
CA THR A 242 18.45 7.45 -10.36
C THR A 242 18.19 5.95 -10.20
N VAL A 243 18.77 5.15 -11.09
CA VAL A 243 18.64 3.69 -11.08
C VAL A 243 20.02 3.05 -10.98
N SER A 244 20.24 2.25 -9.95
CA SER A 244 21.50 1.54 -9.72
C SER A 244 21.29 0.07 -9.41
N GLY A 245 21.80 -0.85 -10.23
CA GLY A 245 21.66 -2.29 -9.98
C GLY A 245 20.24 -2.79 -10.20
N LEU A 246 19.60 -2.41 -11.31
CA LEU A 246 18.28 -2.90 -11.70
C LEU A 246 18.43 -4.03 -12.73
N GLY A 247 17.83 -5.18 -12.46
CA GLY A 247 17.71 -6.28 -13.42
C GLY A 247 16.25 -6.59 -13.72
N ALA A 248 15.86 -6.52 -15.00
CA ALA A 248 14.52 -6.89 -15.45
C ALA A 248 14.56 -8.14 -16.36
N GLY A 249 13.60 -9.05 -16.15
CA GLY A 249 13.44 -10.28 -16.93
C GLY A 249 13.00 -10.07 -18.38
N PHE A 250 12.51 -8.88 -18.73
CA PHE A 250 12.14 -8.42 -20.06
C PHE A 250 12.65 -6.99 -20.25
N ASP A 251 11.75 -5.99 -20.21
CA ASP A 251 12.06 -4.64 -20.64
C ASP A 251 12.38 -3.73 -19.44
N VAL A 252 13.25 -2.74 -19.69
CA VAL A 252 13.42 -1.58 -18.82
C VAL A 252 12.99 -0.35 -19.61
N ILE A 253 12.04 0.41 -19.07
CA ILE A 253 11.54 1.64 -19.66
C ILE A 253 11.70 2.76 -18.63
N VAL A 254 12.36 3.84 -19.03
CA VAL A 254 12.41 5.09 -18.27
C VAL A 254 11.89 6.17 -19.20
N SER A 255 10.77 6.80 -18.85
CA SER A 255 10.26 7.97 -19.54
C SER A 255 10.13 9.10 -18.54
N THR A 256 10.77 10.22 -18.82
CA THR A 256 10.41 11.49 -18.21
C THR A 256 9.50 12.25 -19.19
N GLY A 257 8.97 13.41 -18.78
CA GLY A 257 8.14 14.24 -19.65
C GLY A 257 8.76 15.62 -19.85
N ALA A 258 7.98 16.69 -19.70
CA ALA A 258 8.43 18.02 -20.06
C ALA A 258 9.23 18.72 -18.93
N GLN A 259 10.20 19.55 -19.33
CA GLN A 259 11.17 20.36 -18.55
C GLN A 259 12.56 19.74 -18.53
N ASN A 260 13.44 20.08 -17.56
CA ASN A 260 14.84 19.67 -17.64
C ASN A 260 15.10 18.52 -16.67
N ASP A 261 15.24 17.33 -17.22
CA ASP A 261 15.33 16.08 -16.47
C ASP A 261 16.75 15.58 -16.31
N ILE A 262 16.96 14.83 -15.22
CA ILE A 262 18.23 14.19 -14.93
C ILE A 262 17.99 12.70 -14.69
N VAL A 263 18.43 11.90 -15.66
CA VAL A 263 18.38 10.44 -15.61
C VAL A 263 19.79 9.87 -15.45
N SER A 264 20.00 9.06 -14.41
CA SER A 264 21.25 8.34 -14.16
C SER A 264 21.01 6.85 -14.01
N LEU A 265 21.60 6.06 -14.91
CA LEU A 265 21.48 4.60 -14.94
C LEU A 265 22.85 3.97 -14.73
N THR A 266 22.98 3.12 -13.70
CA THR A 266 24.22 2.41 -13.38
C THR A 266 23.94 0.93 -13.15
N ASN A 267 24.67 0.03 -13.80
CA ASN A 267 24.48 -1.43 -13.67
C ASN A 267 23.01 -1.84 -13.90
N VAL A 268 22.44 -1.41 -15.03
CA VAL A 268 21.05 -1.71 -15.40
C VAL A 268 21.05 -2.75 -16.53
N SER A 269 20.28 -3.82 -16.37
CA SER A 269 20.18 -4.87 -17.38
C SER A 269 18.74 -5.24 -17.69
N ALA A 270 18.40 -5.25 -18.98
CA ALA A 270 17.15 -5.78 -19.51
C ALA A 270 17.42 -7.06 -20.30
N LEU A 271 16.68 -8.14 -20.05
CA LEU A 271 16.81 -9.36 -20.86
C LEU A 271 16.16 -9.26 -22.24
N ALA A 272 15.30 -8.26 -22.46
CA ALA A 272 14.76 -7.90 -23.76
C ALA A 272 15.27 -6.51 -24.18
N ASN A 273 14.43 -5.48 -24.09
CA ASN A 273 14.75 -4.13 -24.56
C ASN A 273 14.97 -3.15 -23.43
N LEU A 274 15.73 -2.10 -23.71
CA LEU A 274 15.89 -0.96 -22.81
C LEU A 274 15.58 0.32 -23.56
N GLU A 275 14.63 1.10 -23.06
CA GLU A 275 14.26 2.40 -23.63
C GLU A 275 14.39 3.50 -22.58
N VAL A 276 15.02 4.59 -22.96
CA VAL A 276 15.04 5.86 -22.21
C VAL A 276 14.50 6.95 -23.12
N ASN A 277 13.45 7.63 -22.68
CA ASN A 277 12.87 8.78 -23.36
C ASN A 277 12.85 9.98 -22.41
N LEU A 278 13.37 11.12 -22.83
CA LEU A 278 13.47 12.34 -22.01
C LEU A 278 12.49 13.45 -22.44
N ASP A 279 11.79 13.27 -23.56
CA ASP A 279 10.76 14.18 -24.09
C ASP A 279 11.18 15.66 -24.31
N GLU A 280 10.47 16.66 -23.79
CA GLU A 280 10.74 18.08 -24.08
C GLU A 280 11.60 18.71 -22.98
N GLY A 281 12.81 19.18 -23.29
CA GLY A 281 13.70 19.59 -22.22
C GLY A 281 15.11 20.02 -22.61
N ASN A 282 15.94 20.31 -21.61
CA ASN A 282 17.39 20.29 -21.80
C ASN A 282 17.94 19.23 -20.87
N ASP A 283 17.84 17.99 -21.32
CA ASP A 283 17.92 16.85 -20.43
C ASP A 283 19.34 16.34 -20.29
N THR A 284 19.55 15.54 -19.25
CA THR A 284 20.83 14.89 -19.04
C THR A 284 20.62 13.42 -18.73
N LEU A 285 21.06 12.57 -19.66
CA LEU A 285 21.20 11.13 -19.46
C LEU A 285 22.66 10.77 -19.19
N THR A 286 22.90 10.10 -18.06
CA THR A 286 24.20 9.50 -17.74
C THR A 286 24.05 7.99 -17.55
N THR A 287 24.81 7.20 -18.30
CA THR A 287 24.76 5.73 -18.25
C THR A 287 26.11 5.13 -17.90
N SER A 288 26.13 4.06 -17.11
CA SER A 288 27.32 3.27 -16.81
C SER A 288 26.95 1.80 -16.67
N SER A 289 27.53 0.93 -17.50
CA SER A 289 27.21 -0.51 -17.50
C SER A 289 25.69 -0.78 -17.62
N VAL A 290 25.09 -0.21 -18.65
CA VAL A 290 23.67 -0.33 -19.00
C VAL A 290 23.53 -1.18 -20.25
N SER A 291 22.78 -2.27 -20.19
CA SER A 291 22.66 -3.19 -21.32
C SER A 291 21.28 -3.79 -21.53
N ALA A 292 20.94 -4.06 -22.78
CA ALA A 292 19.79 -4.87 -23.18
C ALA A 292 20.25 -6.07 -24.01
N SER A 293 19.61 -7.24 -23.89
CA SER A 293 19.95 -8.39 -24.76
C SER A 293 19.56 -8.15 -26.22
N PHE A 294 18.49 -7.39 -26.45
CA PHE A 294 18.01 -7.00 -27.77
C PHE A 294 18.35 -5.54 -28.05
N ASP A 295 17.34 -4.66 -28.03
CA ASP A 295 17.52 -3.29 -28.44
C ASP A 295 17.70 -2.38 -27.23
N ALA A 296 18.66 -1.48 -27.31
CA ALA A 296 18.82 -0.38 -26.37
C ALA A 296 18.62 0.94 -27.12
N LYS A 297 17.69 1.77 -26.66
CA LYS A 297 17.31 3.03 -27.30
C LYS A 297 17.32 4.16 -26.27
N ALA A 298 18.01 5.24 -26.58
CA ALA A 298 17.98 6.49 -25.83
C ALA A 298 17.50 7.61 -26.76
N ILE A 299 16.54 8.40 -26.28
CA ILE A 299 15.94 9.52 -27.00
C ILE A 299 16.04 10.74 -26.08
N GLY A 300 16.71 11.80 -26.52
CA GLY A 300 16.73 13.07 -25.78
C GLY A 300 15.47 13.89 -26.00
N GLY A 301 14.89 13.81 -27.21
CA GLY A 301 13.63 14.49 -27.53
C GLY A 301 13.86 15.91 -28.05
N SER A 302 13.07 16.87 -27.59
CA SER A 302 13.16 18.25 -28.08
C SER A 302 13.91 19.16 -27.13
N GLY A 303 14.94 19.84 -27.62
CA GLY A 303 15.64 20.89 -26.90
C GLY A 303 17.15 20.78 -27.04
N THR A 304 17.91 20.83 -25.94
CA THR A 304 19.38 20.67 -25.98
C THR A 304 19.83 19.65 -24.95
N ASP A 305 19.97 18.43 -25.43
CA ASP A 305 20.09 17.27 -24.57
C ASP A 305 21.52 16.77 -24.49
N ARG A 306 21.87 16.24 -23.33
CA ARG A 306 23.22 15.74 -23.04
C ARG A 306 23.20 14.26 -22.73
N PHE A 307 23.98 13.50 -23.49
CA PHE A 307 24.21 12.08 -23.23
C PHE A 307 25.64 11.78 -22.83
N ARG A 308 25.85 11.31 -21.59
CA ARG A 308 27.12 10.82 -21.08
C ARG A 308 27.13 9.30 -21.04
N ASN A 309 27.78 8.69 -22.02
CA ASN A 309 27.81 7.23 -22.19
C ASN A 309 29.08 6.59 -21.62
N PHE A 310 28.95 5.82 -20.53
CA PHE A 310 30.01 4.97 -19.97
C PHE A 310 29.65 3.47 -20.03
N GLY A 311 28.86 3.07 -21.03
CA GLY A 311 28.55 1.67 -21.31
C GLY A 311 27.07 1.39 -21.53
N PHE A 312 26.42 2.11 -22.44
CA PHE A 312 25.07 1.85 -22.94
C PHE A 312 25.12 0.99 -24.20
N ALA A 313 24.54 -0.21 -24.18
CA ALA A 313 24.59 -1.13 -25.31
C ALA A 313 23.37 -2.07 -25.40
N GLY A 314 22.81 -2.21 -26.60
CA GLY A 314 21.91 -3.30 -26.95
C GLY A 314 22.66 -4.43 -27.66
N GLY A 315 22.29 -5.67 -27.39
CA GLY A 315 22.90 -6.86 -27.99
C GLY A 315 22.64 -7.01 -29.49
N ILE A 316 21.49 -6.50 -29.97
CA ILE A 316 21.16 -6.45 -31.41
C ILE A 316 21.39 -5.04 -31.95
N LYS A 317 20.74 -4.05 -31.34
CA LYS A 317 20.75 -2.67 -31.81
C LYS A 317 20.98 -1.71 -30.66
N THR A 318 21.82 -0.71 -30.89
CA THR A 318 21.96 0.44 -29.99
C THR A 318 21.58 1.68 -30.77
N GLU A 319 20.58 2.41 -30.29
CA GLU A 319 20.11 3.67 -30.87
C GLU A 319 20.24 4.79 -29.87
N VAL A 320 20.78 5.91 -30.36
CA VAL A 320 20.88 7.16 -29.62
C VAL A 320 20.36 8.23 -30.57
N LEU A 321 19.23 8.81 -30.23
CA LEU A 321 18.50 9.77 -31.05
C LEU A 321 18.39 11.08 -30.27
N GLU A 322 18.43 12.19 -31.00
CA GLU A 322 18.03 13.50 -30.46
C GLU A 322 18.86 13.91 -29.24
N PHE A 323 20.19 13.82 -29.34
CA PHE A 323 21.12 14.41 -28.38
C PHE A 323 22.09 15.34 -29.10
N GLU A 324 22.24 16.56 -28.61
CA GLU A 324 23.12 17.59 -29.17
C GLU A 324 24.52 17.55 -28.54
N LEU A 325 24.63 17.05 -27.31
CA LEU A 325 25.86 17.08 -26.51
C LEU A 325 26.28 15.68 -26.03
N PHE A 326 27.56 15.35 -26.21
CA PHE A 326 28.17 14.07 -25.84
C PHE A 326 29.41 14.27 -24.95
#